data_AF-A0A1X9LP47-F1
#
_entry.id   AF-A0A1X9LP47-F1
#
_cell.length_a   1.000
_cell.length_b   1.000
_cell.length_c   1.000
_cell.angle_alpha   90.00
_cell.angle_beta   90.00
_cell.angle_gamma   90.00
#
_symmetry.space_group_name_H-M   'P 1'
#
loop_
_entity.id
_entity.type
_entity.pdbx_description
1 polymer ?
#
loop_
_entity_poly.entity_id
_entity_poly.type
_entity_poly.pdbx_seq_one_letter_code
_entity_poly.pdbx_strand_id
1 'polypeptide(L)'
;MDPNKYVVTENTPIVDGDADLEGNEYRYADGTRITEENTEAYTVERKRAGGRPSLGAARGTSPSVNFRLPAKLREEAEELARREGRGLSVIAREALEQYIVSHRAS
;
A
#
# COMPACT_ATOMS: atom_id res chain seq x y z
N MET A 1 24.07 -1.32 -14.41
CA MET A 1 23.22 -0.46 -13.57
C MET A 1 22.85 -1.30 -12.35
N ASP A 2 23.10 -0.83 -11.13
CA ASP A 2 22.73 -1.56 -9.91
C ASP A 2 21.27 -1.23 -9.53
N PRO A 3 20.35 -2.21 -9.58
CA PRO A 3 18.93 -1.97 -9.34
C PRO A 3 18.62 -1.60 -7.87
N ASN A 4 19.52 -1.89 -6.93
CA ASN A 4 19.32 -1.53 -5.52
C ASN A 4 19.61 -0.06 -5.21
N LYS A 5 20.16 0.70 -6.16
CA LYS A 5 20.51 2.12 -5.98
C LYS A 5 19.29 3.03 -5.74
N TYR A 6 18.09 2.61 -6.13
CA TYR A 6 16.87 3.42 -6.06
C TYR A 6 15.77 2.82 -5.17
N VAL A 7 16.11 1.85 -4.31
CA VAL A 7 15.14 1.22 -3.41
C VAL A 7 14.83 2.16 -2.26
N VAL A 8 13.60 2.67 -2.21
CA VAL A 8 13.08 3.46 -1.10
C VAL A 8 12.74 2.51 0.05
N THR A 9 13.47 2.64 1.15
CA THR A 9 13.22 1.94 2.41
C THR A 9 12.58 2.87 3.44
N GLU A 10 12.10 2.30 4.54
CA GLU A 10 11.57 3.03 5.72
C GLU A 10 12.55 4.05 6.33
N ASN A 11 13.85 3.89 6.07
CA ASN A 11 14.91 4.79 6.56
C ASN A 11 15.36 5.81 5.50
N THR A 12 14.70 5.84 4.35
CA THR A 12 15.02 6.82 3.30
C THR A 12 14.54 8.19 3.77
N PRO A 13 15.43 9.18 3.93
CA PRO A 13 15.03 10.50 4.39
C PRO A 13 14.08 11.13 3.37
N ILE A 14 12.89 11.51 3.80
CA ILE A 14 12.00 12.38 3.04
C ILE A 14 12.48 13.79 3.30
N VAL A 15 13.08 14.42 2.30
CA VAL A 15 13.40 15.85 2.33
C VAL A 15 12.14 16.63 1.97
N ASP A 16 11.64 17.46 2.89
CA ASP A 16 10.51 18.37 2.69
C ASP A 16 10.90 19.58 1.83
N GLY A 17 11.37 19.29 0.62
CA GLY A 17 11.56 20.26 -0.44
C GLY A 17 10.96 19.67 -1.71
N ASP A 18 10.13 20.45 -2.39
CA ASP A 18 9.73 20.11 -3.76
C ASP A 18 11.02 19.84 -4.56
N ALA A 19 11.02 18.76 -5.34
CA ALA A 19 12.14 18.48 -6.20
C ALA A 19 12.28 19.63 -7.20
N ASP A 20 13.34 20.43 -7.08
CA ASP A 20 13.69 21.45 -8.06
C ASP A 20 14.16 20.76 -9.35
N LEU A 21 13.21 20.48 -10.23
CA LEU A 21 13.43 19.88 -11.55
C LEU A 21 14.09 20.86 -12.55
N GLU A 22 14.20 22.15 -12.19
CA GLU A 22 14.88 23.15 -13.01
C GLU A 22 16.40 23.18 -12.71
N GLY A 23 16.77 23.08 -11.43
CA GLY A 23 18.17 23.17 -10.97
C GLY A 23 18.99 21.87 -11.06
N ASN A 24 18.35 20.70 -10.97
CA ASN A 24 19.04 19.39 -10.96
C ASN A 24 18.59 18.51 -12.13
N GLU A 25 19.54 17.88 -12.84
CA GLU A 25 19.21 16.97 -13.95
C GLU A 25 18.80 15.59 -13.43
N TYR A 26 17.50 15.32 -13.39
CA TYR A 26 16.94 14.00 -13.11
C TYR A 26 16.55 13.28 -14.40
N ARG A 27 16.67 11.94 -14.40
CA ARG A 27 16.35 11.09 -15.56
C ARG A 27 15.51 9.89 -15.14
N TYR A 28 14.54 9.52 -15.97
CA TYR A 28 13.80 8.27 -15.91
C TYR A 28 14.75 7.08 -16.17
N ALA A 29 14.29 5.85 -15.89
CA ALA A 29 15.09 4.63 -16.05
C ALA A 29 15.53 4.35 -17.50
N ASP A 30 14.80 4.90 -18.49
CA ASP A 30 15.12 4.84 -19.92
C ASP A 30 16.11 5.94 -20.37
N GLY A 31 16.56 6.79 -19.44
CA GLY A 31 17.48 7.90 -19.70
C GLY A 31 16.80 9.21 -20.12
N THR A 32 15.48 9.22 -20.27
CA THR A 32 14.70 10.43 -20.60
C THR A 32 14.80 11.44 -19.45
N ARG A 33 15.06 12.72 -19.75
CA ARG A 33 15.13 13.78 -18.72
C ARG A 33 13.76 13.94 -18.07
N ILE A 34 13.71 14.13 -16.76
CA ILE A 34 12.49 14.47 -16.02
C ILE A 34 12.35 16.00 -16.04
N THR A 35 11.21 16.49 -16.53
CA THR A 35 10.84 17.91 -16.55
C THR A 35 9.40 18.05 -16.05
N GLU A 36 8.98 19.27 -15.69
CA GLU A 36 7.59 19.51 -15.29
C GLU A 36 6.62 19.09 -16.42
N GLU A 37 6.90 19.54 -17.64
CA GLU A 37 6.10 19.25 -18.84
C GLU A 37 5.88 17.74 -19.09
N ASN A 38 6.92 16.92 -18.97
CA ASN A 38 6.77 15.48 -19.24
C ASN A 38 6.19 14.71 -18.05
N THR A 39 6.37 15.22 -16.83
CA THR A 39 5.73 14.68 -15.63
C THR A 39 4.21 14.92 -15.69
N GLU A 40 3.80 16.10 -16.13
CA GLU A 40 2.39 16.42 -16.40
C GLU A 40 1.81 15.53 -17.50
N ALA A 41 2.51 15.38 -18.64
CA ALA A 41 2.08 14.54 -19.75
C ALA A 41 1.90 13.06 -19.33
N TYR A 42 2.87 12.53 -18.57
CA TYR A 42 2.83 11.17 -18.00
C TYR A 42 1.63 10.97 -17.06
N THR A 43 1.32 12.00 -16.27
CA THR A 43 0.18 12.00 -15.34
C THR A 43 -1.16 12.05 -16.08
N VAL A 44 -1.26 12.85 -17.14
CA VAL A 44 -2.48 12.95 -17.98
C VAL A 44 -2.74 11.64 -18.72
N GLU A 45 -1.69 11.01 -19.27
CA GLU A 45 -1.80 9.71 -19.93
C GLU A 45 -2.32 8.64 -18.95
N ARG A 46 -1.78 8.58 -17.74
CA ARG A 46 -2.24 7.64 -16.71
C ARG A 46 -3.61 7.95 -16.13
N LYS A 47 -4.03 9.21 -16.05
CA LYS A 47 -5.41 9.57 -15.65
C LYS A 47 -6.46 9.06 -16.64
N ARG A 48 -6.12 8.97 -17.93
CA ARG A 48 -7.00 8.43 -18.98
C ARG A 48 -7.09 6.90 -18.94
N ALA A 49 -6.04 6.23 -18.46
CA ALA A 49 -6.06 4.80 -18.12
C ALA A 49 -6.76 4.61 -16.76
N GLY A 50 -8.10 4.55 -16.79
CA GLY A 50 -8.98 4.65 -15.62
C GLY A 50 -8.49 3.99 -14.33
N GLY A 51 -8.42 4.80 -13.26
CA GLY A 51 -8.22 4.38 -11.87
C GLY A 51 -6.85 3.73 -11.55
N ARG A 52 -6.38 3.89 -10.31
CA ARG A 52 -5.24 3.11 -9.80
C ARG A 52 -5.54 1.61 -9.98
N PRO A 53 -4.69 0.83 -10.66
CA PRO A 53 -4.85 -0.61 -10.74
C PRO A 53 -4.91 -1.21 -9.34
N SER A 54 -5.94 -2.02 -9.06
CA SER A 54 -6.02 -2.79 -7.83
C SER A 54 -4.88 -3.81 -7.80
N LEU A 55 -4.14 -3.89 -6.70
CA LEU A 55 -3.03 -4.85 -6.49
C LEU A 55 -3.51 -6.32 -6.32
N GLY A 56 -4.70 -6.68 -6.79
CA GLY A 56 -5.29 -8.01 -6.66
C GLY A 56 -5.81 -8.54 -8.00
N ALA A 57 -5.60 -9.84 -8.24
CA ALA A 57 -5.90 -10.55 -9.49
C ALA A 57 -7.40 -10.72 -9.82
N ALA A 58 -8.31 -10.10 -9.06
CA ALA A 58 -9.74 -10.11 -9.34
C ALA A 58 -10.29 -8.69 -9.26
N ARG A 59 -10.82 -8.20 -10.38
CA ARG A 59 -11.57 -6.95 -10.45
C ARG A 59 -12.91 -7.16 -9.71
N GLY A 60 -13.01 -6.74 -8.45
CA GLY A 60 -14.25 -6.81 -7.65
C GLY A 60 -14.06 -6.43 -6.19
N THR A 61 -15.15 -6.02 -5.51
CA THR A 61 -15.17 -5.77 -4.05
C THR A 61 -14.84 -7.05 -3.30
N SER A 62 -13.94 -6.98 -2.32
CA SER A 62 -13.63 -8.12 -1.46
C SER A 62 -14.89 -8.65 -0.76
N PRO A 63 -15.10 -9.98 -0.67
CA PRO A 63 -16.20 -10.54 0.09
C PRO A 63 -16.18 -10.08 1.55
N SER A 64 -17.35 -9.70 2.08
CA SER A 64 -17.51 -9.26 3.46
C SER A 64 -18.26 -10.30 4.28
N VAL A 65 -17.79 -10.57 5.49
CA VAL A 65 -18.47 -11.44 6.46
C VAL A 65 -18.76 -10.62 7.72
N ASN A 66 -19.94 -10.83 8.32
CA ASN A 66 -20.38 -10.15 9.54
C ASN A 66 -20.50 -11.16 10.68
N PHE A 67 -19.93 -10.84 11.84
CA PHE A 67 -19.92 -11.70 13.02
C PHE A 67 -20.67 -11.06 14.18
N ARG A 68 -21.46 -11.87 14.88
CA ARG A 68 -21.97 -11.49 16.21
C ARG A 68 -20.96 -11.93 17.25
N LEU A 69 -20.51 -10.99 18.06
CA LEU A 69 -19.49 -11.20 19.08
C LEU A 69 -19.98 -10.64 20.42
N PRO A 70 -19.60 -11.24 21.55
CA PRO A 70 -19.74 -10.58 22.85
C PRO A 70 -19.03 -9.22 22.86
N ALA A 71 -19.60 -8.22 23.55
CA ALA A 71 -19.05 -6.86 23.60
C ALA A 71 -17.59 -6.85 24.07
N LYS A 72 -17.30 -7.59 25.14
CA LYS A 72 -15.95 -7.72 25.72
C LYS A 72 -14.91 -8.21 24.72
N LEU A 73 -15.26 -9.20 23.89
CA LEU A 73 -14.32 -9.75 22.89
C LEU A 73 -14.00 -8.71 21.81
N ARG A 74 -14.99 -7.91 21.42
CA ARG A 74 -14.76 -6.81 20.47
C ARG A 74 -13.84 -5.75 21.07
N GLU A 75 -14.06 -5.36 22.33
CA GLU A 75 -13.23 -4.38 23.03
C GLU A 75 -11.77 -4.84 23.12
N GLU A 76 -11.54 -6.10 23.51
CA GLU A 76 -10.19 -6.68 23.58
C GLU A 76 -9.50 -6.67 22.21
N ALA A 77 -10.23 -6.97 21.13
CA ALA A 77 -9.70 -6.94 19.77
C ALA A 77 -9.40 -5.50 19.29
N GLU A 78 -10.21 -4.52 19.67
CA GLU A 78 -9.97 -3.09 19.37
C GLU A 78 -8.76 -2.54 20.14
N GLU A 79 -8.57 -2.96 21.40
CA GLU A 79 -7.36 -2.64 22.18
C GLU A 79 -6.09 -3.22 21.55
N LEU A 80 -6.14 -4.49 21.15
CA LEU A 80 -5.03 -5.14 20.45
C LEU A 80 -4.69 -4.40 19.15
N ALA A 81 -5.70 -4.09 18.33
CA ALA A 81 -5.54 -3.35 17.10
C ALA A 81 -4.90 -1.98 17.32
N ARG A 82 -5.36 -1.23 18.33
CA ARG A 82 -4.77 0.07 18.70
C ARG A 82 -3.32 -0.06 19.15
N ARG A 83 -3.01 -1.04 20.00
CA ARG A 83 -1.65 -1.27 20.51
C ARG A 83 -0.67 -1.60 19.38
N GLU A 84 -1.12 -2.35 18.38
CA GLU A 84 -0.30 -2.71 17.20
C GLU A 84 -0.29 -1.63 16.11
N GLY A 85 -1.12 -0.58 16.22
CA GLY A 85 -1.27 0.43 15.17
C GLY A 85 -1.96 -0.11 13.90
N ARG A 86 -2.81 -1.13 14.05
CA ARG A 86 -3.44 -1.88 12.95
C ARG A 86 -4.96 -1.72 12.99
N GLY A 87 -5.61 -1.99 11.87
CA GLY A 87 -7.07 -2.01 11.80
C GLY A 87 -7.68 -3.27 12.39
N LEU A 88 -8.85 -3.16 13.04
CA LEU A 88 -9.59 -4.31 13.57
C LEU A 88 -9.88 -5.39 12.51
N SER A 89 -10.13 -4.97 11.27
CA SER A 89 -10.35 -5.88 10.13
C SER A 89 -9.11 -6.72 9.80
N VAL A 90 -7.91 -6.18 10.04
CA VAL A 90 -6.65 -6.91 9.84
C VAL A 90 -6.51 -7.99 10.90
N ILE A 91 -6.71 -7.64 12.17
CA ILE A 91 -6.69 -8.59 13.29
C ILE A 91 -7.71 -9.71 13.06
N ALA A 92 -8.95 -9.36 12.67
CA ALA A 92 -10.01 -10.33 12.43
C ALA A 92 -9.68 -11.28 11.26
N ARG A 93 -9.11 -10.75 10.17
CA ARG A 93 -8.69 -11.56 9.02
C ARG A 93 -7.60 -12.55 9.41
N GLU A 94 -6.57 -12.09 10.12
CA GLU A 94 -5.45 -12.95 10.53
C GLU A 94 -5.88 -14.03 11.51
N ALA A 95 -6.74 -13.70 12.47
CA ALA A 95 -7.32 -14.69 13.36
C ALA A 95 -8.07 -15.80 12.60
N LEU A 96 -8.86 -15.42 11.59
CA LEU A 96 -9.58 -16.37 10.75
C LEU A 96 -8.63 -17.22 9.88
N GLU A 97 -7.62 -16.60 9.27
CA GLU A 97 -6.59 -17.31 8.49
C GLU A 97 -5.86 -18.34 9.35
N GLN A 98 -5.40 -17.95 10.54
CA GLN A 98 -4.72 -18.84 11.49
C GLN A 98 -5.61 -19.98 11.95
N TYR A 99 -6.89 -19.70 12.25
CA TYR A 99 -7.85 -20.72 12.65
C TYR A 99 -8.07 -21.77 11.54
N ILE A 100 -8.19 -21.33 10.28
CA ILE A 100 -8.33 -22.25 9.15
C ILE A 100 -7.07 -23.10 8.97
N VAL A 101 -5.89 -22.49 9.06
CA VAL A 101 -4.62 -23.22 8.94
C VAL A 101 -4.48 -24.27 10.04
N SER A 102 -4.75 -23.91 11.29
CA SER A 102 -4.63 -24.84 12.42
C SER A 102 -5.60 -26.02 12.33
N HIS A 103 -6.80 -25.81 11.78
CA HIS A 103 -7.84 -26.85 11.66
C HIS A 103 -7.79 -27.65 10.35
N ARG A 104 -6.97 -27.25 9.37
CA ARG A 104 -6.68 -28.06 8.18
C ARG A 104 -5.53 -29.04 8.37
N ALA A 105 -4.67 -28.77 9.36
CA ALA A 105 -3.52 -29.61 9.69
C ALA A 105 -3.84 -30.71 10.74
N SER A 106 -5.10 -30.80 11.18
CA SER A 106 -5.64 -31.87 12.04
C SER A 106 -6.54 -32.80 11.23
#